data_AF-A0A2L2YUF8-F1
#
_entry.id   AF-A0A2L2YUF8-F1
#
_cell.length_a   1.000
_cell.length_b   1.000
_cell.length_c   1.000
_cell.angle_alpha   90.00
_cell.angle_beta   90.00
_cell.angle_gamma   90.00
#
_symmetry.space_group_name_H-M   'P 1'
#
loop_
_entity.id
_entity.type
_entity.pdbx_description
1 polymer ?
#
loop_
_entity_poly.entity_id
_entity_poly.type
_entity_poly.pdbx_seq_one_letter_code
_entity_poly.pdbx_strand_id
1 'polypeptide(L)'
;GLKLELETFQNRCLRIILKIFWPNSITNKDLVTKAIIPSVSEEILKRRWKWHGHILRTDTNNLVNVASSWEPQTKTRQNND
;
A
#
# COMPACT_ATOMS: atom_id res chain seq x y z
N GLY A 1 0.28 -9.19 -11.19
CA GLY A 1 0.32 -9.00 -9.72
C GLY A 1 -0.27 -7.66 -9.37
N LEU A 2 -1.04 -7.56 -8.29
CA LEU A 2 -1.89 -6.40 -7.94
C LEU A 2 -1.19 -5.04 -8.04
N LYS A 3 0.08 -4.97 -7.65
CA LYS A 3 0.91 -3.75 -7.77
C LYS A 3 0.96 -3.22 -9.21
N LEU A 4 1.23 -4.09 -10.17
CA LEU A 4 1.37 -3.73 -11.58
C LEU A 4 0.02 -3.29 -12.18
N GLU A 5 -1.07 -3.93 -11.78
CA GLU A 5 -2.41 -3.59 -12.26
C GLU A 5 -2.81 -2.19 -11.82
N LEU A 6 -2.51 -1.85 -10.56
CA LEU A 6 -2.84 -0.54 -10.01
C LEU A 6 -1.98 0.57 -10.63
N GLU A 7 -0.68 0.33 -10.83
CA GLU A 7 0.20 1.27 -11.54
C GLU A 7 -0.24 1.46 -13.00
N THR A 8 -0.67 0.38 -13.67
CA THR A 8 -1.20 0.45 -15.04
C THR A 8 -2.48 1.28 -15.11
N PHE A 9 -3.38 1.09 -14.14
CA PHE A 9 -4.59 1.90 -14.02
C PHE A 9 -4.26 3.39 -13.82
N GLN A 10 -3.36 3.72 -12.87
CA GLN A 10 -2.90 5.08 -12.64
C GLN A 10 -2.31 5.71 -13.90
N ASN A 11 -1.41 5.00 -14.58
CA ASN A 11 -0.77 5.48 -15.81
C ASN A 11 -1.79 5.74 -16.93
N ARG A 12 -2.79 4.89 -17.09
CA ARG A 12 -3.88 5.08 -18.06
C ARG A 12 -4.66 6.37 -17.76
N CYS A 13 -5.06 6.58 -16.51
CA CYS A 13 -5.77 7.78 -16.10
C CYS A 13 -4.92 9.05 -16.30
N LEU A 14 -3.65 9.02 -15.90
CA LEU A 14 -2.74 10.16 -16.05
C LEU A 14 -2.52 10.56 -17.51
N ARG A 15 -2.38 9.59 -18.42
CA ARG A 15 -2.25 9.89 -19.86
C ARG A 15 -3.47 10.60 -20.41
N ILE A 16 -4.67 10.22 -19.98
CA ILE A 16 -5.93 10.87 -20.38
C ILE A 16 -5.99 12.30 -19.82
N ILE A 17 -5.71 12.48 -18.52
CA ILE A 17 -5.76 13.78 -17.84
C ILE A 17 -4.74 14.76 -18.43
N LEU A 18 -3.51 14.29 -18.66
CA LEU A 18 -2.42 15.08 -19.23
C LEU A 18 -2.48 15.20 -20.76
N LYS A 19 -3.50 14.63 -21.41
CA LYS A 19 -3.71 14.63 -22.86
C LYS A 19 -2.50 14.11 -23.65
N ILE A 20 -1.87 13.05 -23.16
CA ILE A 20 -0.71 12.42 -23.80
C ILE A 20 -1.19 11.28 -24.70
N PHE A 21 -1.13 11.52 -25.99
CA PHE A 21 -1.49 10.57 -27.04
C PHE A 21 -0.31 10.32 -27.97
N TRP A 22 -0.35 9.22 -28.71
CA TRP A 22 0.59 8.97 -29.79
C TRP A 22 0.58 10.16 -30.78
N PRO A 23 1.72 10.61 -31.33
CA PRO A 23 3.07 10.05 -31.27
C PRO A 23 3.89 10.50 -30.04
N ASN A 24 3.29 11.26 -29.13
CA ASN A 24 3.98 11.76 -27.93
C ASN A 24 4.16 10.64 -26.90
N SER A 25 5.28 9.91 -27.01
CA SER A 25 5.64 8.84 -26.09
C SER A 25 6.41 9.40 -24.89
N ILE A 26 5.91 9.10 -23.69
CA ILE A 26 6.54 9.43 -22.42
C ILE A 26 6.70 8.14 -21.60
N THR A 27 7.79 8.05 -20.83
CA THR A 27 7.97 6.92 -19.91
C THR A 27 6.98 7.01 -18.75
N ASN A 28 6.68 5.88 -18.11
CA ASN A 28 5.76 5.89 -16.97
C ASN A 28 6.32 6.64 -15.75
N LYS A 29 7.66 6.68 -15.58
CA LYS A 29 8.30 7.46 -14.52
C LYS A 29 8.09 8.96 -14.76
N ASP A 30 8.39 9.43 -15.97
CA ASP A 30 8.24 10.84 -16.33
C ASP A 30 6.79 11.29 -16.31
N LEU A 31 5.84 10.40 -16.63
CA LEU A 31 4.40 10.66 -16.53
C LEU A 31 3.98 11.03 -15.11
N VAL A 32 4.43 10.25 -14.12
CA VAL A 32 4.12 10.46 -12.69
C VAL A 32 4.84 11.71 -12.18
N THR A 33 6.11 11.92 -12.57
CA THR A 33 6.87 13.14 -12.27
C THR A 33 6.18 14.39 -12.83
N LYS A 34 5.68 14.32 -14.07
CA LYS A 34 4.95 15.43 -14.72
C LYS A 34 3.62 15.74 -14.03
N ALA A 35 2.96 14.72 -13.47
CA ALA A 35 1.76 14.90 -12.68
C ALA A 35 2.03 15.43 -11.25
N ILE A 36 3.29 15.46 -10.80
CA ILE A 36 3.70 15.89 -9.45
C ILE A 36 2.95 15.09 -8.36
N ILE A 37 2.73 13.79 -8.61
CA ILE A 37 2.11 12.87 -7.65
C ILE A 37 3.01 11.65 -7.43
N PRO A 38 2.92 10.97 -6.28
CA PRO A 38 3.58 9.69 -6.09
C PRO A 38 2.93 8.59 -6.93
N SER A 39 3.64 7.48 -7.12
CA SER A 39 3.01 6.26 -7.61
C SER A 39 1.98 5.76 -6.61
N VAL A 40 0.96 5.08 -7.10
CA VAL A 40 -0.11 4.52 -6.26
C VAL A 40 0.42 3.50 -5.25
N SER A 41 1.47 2.75 -5.62
CA SER A 41 2.18 1.83 -4.73
C SER A 41 2.82 2.56 -3.55
N GLU A 42 3.49 3.68 -3.80
CA GLU A 42 4.10 4.51 -2.76
C GLU A 42 3.05 5.14 -1.85
N GLU A 43 1.94 5.60 -2.42
CA GLU A 43 0.83 6.19 -1.65
C GLU A 43 0.18 5.14 -0.72
N ILE A 44 -0.02 3.91 -1.20
CA ILE A 44 -0.51 2.80 -0.35
C ILE A 44 0.47 2.51 0.79
N LEU A 45 1.77 2.43 0.48
CA LEU A 45 2.80 2.18 1.49
C LEU A 45 2.81 3.28 2.55
N LYS A 46 2.75 4.55 2.13
CA LYS A 46 2.67 5.72 3.00
C LYS A 46 1.46 5.66 3.92
N ARG A 47 0.28 5.31 3.38
CA ARG A 47 -0.96 5.17 4.18
C ARG A 47 -0.86 4.03 5.17
N ARG A 48 -0.30 2.90 4.77
CA ARG A 48 -0.06 1.75 5.67
C ARG A 48 0.85 2.11 6.83
N TRP A 49 1.96 2.82 6.57
CA TRP A 49 2.85 3.29 7.64
C TRP A 49 2.19 4.32 8.56
N LYS A 50 1.43 5.27 8.00
CA LYS A 50 0.66 6.23 8.81
C LYS A 50 -0.34 5.52 9.72
N TRP A 51 -1.06 4.53 9.19
CA TRP A 51 -2.01 3.72 9.94
C TRP A 51 -1.33 2.94 11.06
N HIS A 52 -0.21 2.27 10.75
CA HIS A 52 0.56 1.55 11.77
C HIS A 52 1.06 2.49 12.86
N GLY A 53 1.61 3.65 12.50
CA GLY A 53 2.03 4.66 13.47
C GLY A 53 0.86 5.23 14.29
N HIS A 54 -0.36 5.28 13.75
CA HIS A 54 -1.55 5.69 14.50
C HIS A 54 -1.95 4.64 15.54
N ILE A 55 -1.94 3.36 15.17
CA ILE A 55 -2.18 2.25 16.11
C ILE A 55 -1.19 2.31 17.27
N LEU A 56 0.10 2.45 16.97
CA LEU A 56 1.17 2.53 17.99
C LEU A 56 1.04 3.73 18.95
N ARG A 57 0.36 4.81 18.54
CA ARG A 57 0.11 5.99 19.40
C ARG A 57 -1.22 5.92 20.17
N THR A 58 -2.04 4.91 19.89
CA THR A 58 -3.30 4.67 20.60
C THR A 58 -3.02 3.93 21.92
N ASP A 59 -3.86 4.10 22.94
CA ASP A 59 -3.73 3.46 24.26
C ASP A 59 -3.42 1.96 24.16
N THR A 60 -2.48 1.48 24.97
CA THR A 60 -2.04 0.08 25.05
C THR A 60 -3.18 -0.88 25.35
N ASN A 61 -4.25 -0.42 26.02
CA ASN A 61 -5.42 -1.23 26.32
C ASN A 61 -6.48 -1.27 25.19
N ASN A 62 -6.24 -0.61 24.06
CA ASN A 62 -7.14 -0.70 22.92
C ASN A 62 -7.08 -2.11 22.31
N LEU A 63 -8.25 -2.70 22.02
CA LEU A 63 -8.44 -3.97 21.32
C LEU A 63 -7.53 -4.14 20.10
N VAL A 64 -7.27 -3.05 19.36
CA VAL A 64 -6.41 -3.08 18.17
C VAL A 64 -4.94 -3.37 18.53
N ASN A 65 -4.44 -2.85 19.65
CA ASN A 65 -3.09 -3.13 20.14
C ASN A 65 -2.97 -4.56 20.66
N VAL A 66 -3.97 -5.03 21.42
CA VAL A 66 -4.04 -6.42 21.90
C VAL A 66 -4.06 -7.41 20.73
N ALA A 67 -4.84 -7.14 19.69
CA ALA A 67 -4.87 -7.95 18.48
C ALA A 67 -3.54 -7.89 17.69
N SER A 68 -2.85 -6.74 17.72
CA SER A 68 -1.56 -6.59 17.06
C SER A 68 -0.42 -7.30 17.79
N SER A 69 -0.48 -7.41 19.13
CA SER A 69 0.46 -8.18 19.95
C SER A 69 0.09 -9.66 20.07
N TRP A 70 -1.02 -10.08 19.47
CA TRP A 70 -1.52 -11.43 19.63
C TRP A 70 -0.65 -12.40 18.85
N GLU A 71 0.13 -13.19 19.59
CA GLU A 71 0.83 -14.34 19.06
C GLU A 71 -0.06 -15.57 19.26
N PRO A 72 -0.41 -16.31 18.19
CA PRO A 72 -1.27 -17.49 18.32
C PRO A 72 -0.57 -18.52 19.20
N GLN A 73 -1.20 -18.86 20.34
CA GLN A 73 -0.77 -20.01 21.13
C GLN A 73 -0.96 -21.27 20.29
N THR A 74 0.15 -21.76 19.72
CA THR A 74 0.21 -23.08 19.13
C THR A 74 0.05 -24.10 20.26
N LYS A 75 -1.14 -24.69 20.37
CA LYS A 75 -1.35 -25.85 21.25
C LYS A 75 -0.64 -27.04 20.63
N THR A 76 0.62 -27.26 20.99
CA THR A 76 1.28 -28.55 20.77
C THR A 76 0.50 -29.59 21.56
N ARG A 77 -0.19 -30.50 20.86
CA ARG A 77 -0.72 -31.73 21.49
C ARG A 77 0.48 -32.53 21.98
N GLN A 78 0.74 -32.52 23.27
CA GLN A 78 1.54 -33.58 23.89
C GLN A 78 0.64 -34.81 23.94
N ASN A 79 0.84 -35.71 22.97
CA ASN A 79 0.41 -37.09 23.10
C ASN A 79 1.29 -37.69 24.21
N ASN A 80 0.73 -37.83 25.41
CA ASN A 80 1.27 -38.75 26.40
C ASN A 80 0.52 -40.08 26.21
N ASP A 81 1.31 -41.14 26.18
CA ASP A 81 0.96 -42.55 25.94
C ASP A 81 -0.22 -43.08 26.77
#